data_AF-A0A4W5RB94-F1
#
_entry.id   AF-A0A4W5RB94-F1
#
_cell.length_a   1.000
_cell.length_b   1.000
_cell.length_c   1.000
_cell.angle_alpha   90.00
_cell.angle_beta   90.00
_cell.angle_gamma   90.00
#
_symmetry.space_group_name_H-M   'P 1'
#
loop_
_entity.id
_entity.type
_entity.pdbx_description
1 polymer ?
#
loop_
_entity_poly.entity_id
_entity_poly.type
_entity_poly.pdbx_seq_one_letter_code
_entity_poly.pdbx_strand_id
1 'polypeptide(L)' 'MPVMFSLTWDMACRVCLAGDKDMVMPGEDTSLTLTLRQPMILEKGQRFTLRDGNKTIGTGLVTDILTTTEEDQHNWG' A
#
# COMPACT_ATOMS: atom_id res chain seq x y z
N MET A 1 3.78 -5.80 -9.32
CA MET A 1 3.85 -4.89 -8.16
C MET A 1 2.68 -3.94 -8.27
N PRO A 2 1.81 -3.84 -7.26
CA PRO A 2 0.63 -2.99 -7.34
C PRO A 2 1.02 -1.51 -7.32
N VAL A 3 0.20 -0.72 -8.00
CA VAL A 3 0.31 0.74 -8.05
C VAL A 3 -0.79 1.34 -7.18
N MET A 4 -0.40 2.17 -6.23
CA MET A 4 -1.30 2.96 -5.40
C MET A 4 -1.67 4.23 -6.14
N PHE A 5 -2.97 4.47 -6.28
CA PHE A 5 -3.53 5.71 -6.80
C PHE A 5 -4.17 6.48 -5.65
N SER A 6 -3.71 7.71 -5.45
CA SER A 6 -4.20 8.58 -4.40
C SER A 6 -4.21 10.02 -4.89
N LEU A 7 -5.35 10.71 -4.71
CA LEU A 7 -5.57 12.05 -5.25
C LEU A 7 -5.27 12.10 -6.77
N THR A 8 -4.23 12.83 -7.15
CA THR A 8 -3.80 13.08 -8.53
C THR A 8 -2.54 12.32 -8.92
N TRP A 9 -1.98 11.50 -8.03
CA TRP A 9 -0.73 10.80 -8.26
C TRP A 9 -0.90 9.28 -8.17
N ASP A 10 0.03 8.59 -8.83
CA ASP A 10 0.19 7.15 -8.77
C ASP A 10 1.63 6.77 -8.43
N MET A 11 1.80 5.73 -7.60
CA MET A 11 3.12 5.28 -7.18
C MET A 11 3.13 3.77 -6.96
N ALA A 12 4.17 3.11 -7.44
CA ALA A 12 4.40 1.71 -7.15
C ALA A 12 4.62 1.51 -5.64
N CYS A 13 3.93 0.51 -5.09
CA CYS A 13 3.99 0.19 -3.67
C CYS A 13 4.21 -1.31 -3.47
N ARG A 14 4.89 -1.64 -2.37
CA ARG A 14 5.00 -3.00 -1.87
C ARG A 14 3.94 -3.19 -0.80
N VAL A 15 3.19 -4.28 -0.89
CA VAL A 15 2.17 -4.67 0.09
C VAL A 15 2.79 -5.69 1.02
N CYS A 16 2.76 -5.41 2.32
CA CYS A 16 3.21 -6.31 3.38
C CYS A 16 2.00 -6.67 4.26
N LEU A 17 1.80 -7.98 4.45
CA LEU A 17 0.76 -8.53 5.30
C LEU A 17 1.24 -8.56 6.75
N ALA A 18 0.35 -8.29 7.70
CA ALA A 18 0.70 -8.31 9.12
C ALA A 18 0.72 -9.75 9.66
N GLY A 19 1.89 -10.16 10.16
CA GLY A 19 2.12 -11.15 11.22
C GLY A 19 1.78 -12.63 10.93
N ASP A 20 0.55 -12.91 10.51
CA ASP A 20 0.00 -14.28 10.54
C ASP A 20 -0.89 -14.61 9.32
N LYS A 21 -1.02 -13.70 8.36
CA LYS A 21 -1.79 -13.94 7.13
C LYS A 21 -0.88 -14.02 5.91
N ASP A 22 -0.74 -15.21 5.36
CA ASP A 22 -0.04 -15.45 4.09
C ASP A 22 -0.88 -15.01 2.87
N MET A 23 -2.20 -14.95 3.02
CA MET A 23 -3.13 -14.68 1.93
C MET A 23 -4.35 -13.89 2.42
N VAL A 24 -4.86 -13.01 1.56
CA VAL A 24 -6.12 -12.28 1.76
C VAL A 24 -7.10 -12.73 0.71
N MET A 25 -8.32 -13.07 1.14
CA MET A 25 -9.36 -13.53 0.22
C MET A 25 -10.05 -12.32 -0.45
N PRO A 26 -10.53 -12.47 -1.70
CA PRO A 26 -11.31 -11.42 -2.35
C PRO A 26 -12.57 -11.08 -1.53
N GLY A 27 -12.73 -9.80 -1.18
CA GLY A 27 -13.87 -9.32 -0.39
C GLY A 27 -13.63 -9.26 1.13
N GLU A 28 -12.47 -9.70 1.61
CA GLU A 28 -12.06 -9.54 3.00
C GLU A 28 -11.44 -8.15 3.24
N ASP A 29 -11.79 -7.53 4.36
CA ASP A 29 -11.08 -6.36 4.87
C ASP A 29 -9.93 -6.78 5.80
N THR A 30 -8.76 -6.18 5.59
CA THR A 30 -7.61 -6.41 6.45
C THR A 30 -6.73 -5.18 6.51
N SER A 31 -6.04 -5.02 7.64
CA SER A 31 -4.99 -4.01 7.78
C SER A 31 -3.73 -4.49 7.05
N LEU A 32 -3.15 -3.61 6.24
CA LEU A 32 -1.96 -3.89 5.42
C LEU A 32 -0.95 -2.77 5.62
N THR A 33 0.33 -3.13 5.62
CA THR A 33 1.43 -2.17 5.58
C THR A 33 1.83 -1.95 4.14
N LEU A 34 1.86 -0.69 3.70
CA LEU A 34 2.19 -0.31 2.32
C LEU A 34 3.48 0.51 2.32
N THR A 35 4.49 0.03 1.61
CA THR A 35 5.76 0.75 1.44
C THR A 35 5.81 1.35 0.04
N LEU A 36 5.88 2.67 -0.06
CA LEU A 36 5.98 3.37 -1.34
C LEU A 36 7.43 3.37 -1.86
N ARG A 37 7.59 3.28 -3.18
CA ARG A 37 8.92 3.38 -3.83
C ARG A 37 9.57 4.73 -3.62
N GLN A 38 8.77 5.79 -3.63
CA GLN A 38 9.20 7.15 -3.43
C GLN A 38 8.25 7.82 -2.43
N PRO A 39 8.74 8.74 -1.60
CA PRO A 39 7.89 9.47 -0.66
C PRO A 39 6.86 10.32 -1.41
N MET A 40 5.59 10.16 -1.04
CA MET A 40 4.46 10.89 -1.61
C MET A 40 3.62 11.49 -0.48
N ILE A 41 2.76 12.43 -0.84
CA ILE A 41 1.87 13.10 0.11
C ILE A 41 0.75 12.14 0.53
N LEU A 42 0.78 11.74 1.80
CA LEU A 42 -0.24 10.92 2.45
C LEU A 42 -0.68 11.56 3.76
N GLU A 43 -1.99 11.57 3.99
CA GLU A 43 -2.62 12.03 5.22
C GLU A 43 -3.46 10.93 5.86
N LYS A 44 -3.59 10.96 7.19
CA LYS A 44 -4.50 10.05 7.90
C LYS A 44 -5.95 10.33 7.47
N GLY A 45 -6.69 9.29 7.12
CA GLY A 45 -8.04 9.38 6.58
C GLY A 45 -8.10 9.59 5.06
N GLN A 46 -6.96 9.64 4.36
CA GLN A 46 -6.94 9.72 2.91
C GLN A 46 -7.36 8.38 2.29
N ARG A 47 -8.24 8.45 1.30
CA ARG A 47 -8.68 7.28 0.53
C ARG A 47 -7.72 7.02 -0.62
N PHE A 48 -7.43 5.75 -0.87
CA PHE A 48 -6.59 5.33 -1.98
C PHE A 48 -7.15 4.07 -2.64
N THR A 49 -6.70 3.81 -3.85
CA THR A 49 -7.01 2.56 -4.56
C THR A 49 -5.71 1.85 -4.95
N LEU A 50 -5.71 0.53 -4.83
CA LEU A 50 -4.62 -0.31 -5.30
C LEU A 50 -5.01 -0.92 -6.64
N ARG A 51 -4.14 -0.78 -7.64
CA ARG A 51 -4.33 -1.33 -8.97
C ARG A 51 -3.20 -2.27 -9.33
N ASP A 52 -3.55 -3.37 -9.96
CA ASP A 52 -2.57 -4.25 -10.60
C ASP A 52 -2.85 -4.25 -12.11
N GLY A 53 -1.91 -3.69 -12.87
CA GLY A 53 -2.12 -3.35 -14.27
C GLY A 53 -3.35 -2.43 -14.47
N ASN A 54 -4.37 -2.95 -15.16
CA ASN A 54 -5.57 -2.20 -15.53
C ASN A 54 -6.78 -2.43 -14.60
N LYS A 55 -6.63 -3.20 -13.52
CA LYS A 55 -7.73 -3.53 -12.61
C LYS A 55 -7.47 -3.01 -11.20
N THR A 56 -8.50 -2.41 -10.61
CA THR A 56 -8.49 -2.09 -9.18
C THR A 56 -8.70 -3.37 -8.38
N ILE A 57 -7.69 -3.72 -7.58
CA ILE A 57 -7.70 -4.93 -6.73
C ILE A 57 -8.23 -4.64 -5.33
N GLY A 58 -8.15 -3.39 -4.88
CA GLY A 58 -8.58 -3.00 -3.54
C GLY A 58 -8.75 -1.50 -3.40
N THR A 59 -9.53 -1.11 -2.41
CA THR A 59 -9.69 0.29 -1.98
C THR A 59 -9.40 0.34 -0.49
N GLY A 60 -8.67 1.37 -0.07
CA GLY A 60 -8.22 1.50 1.31
C GLY A 60 -8.37 2.92 1.85
N LEU A 61 -8.23 3.01 3.17
CA LEU A 61 -8.15 4.25 3.92
C LEU A 61 -6.82 4.23 4.69
N VAL A 62 -6.07 5.32 4.63
CA VAL A 62 -4.85 5.47 5.43
C VAL A 62 -5.24 5.63 6.89
N THR A 63 -4.87 4.67 7.75
CA THR A 63 -5.10 4.74 9.20
C THR A 63 -3.93 5.44 9.89
N ASP A 64 -2.71 4.98 9.61
CA ASP A 64 -1.47 5.49 10.21
C ASP A 64 -0.37 5.64 9.16
N ILE A 65 0.53 6.59 9.41
CA ILE A 65 1.72 6.83 8.59
C ILE A 65 2.91 6.35 9.41
N LEU A 66 3.52 5.26 8.95
CA LEU A 66 4.68 4.66 9.59
C LEU A 66 5.96 5.31 9.06
N THR A 67 6.97 5.44 9.91
CA THR A 67 8.29 5.93 9.51
C THR A 67 9.02 4.81 8.77
N THR A 68 9.58 5.11 7.60
CA THR A 68 10.32 4.14 6.79
C THR A 68 11.51 3.60 7.58
N THR A 69 11.55 2.28 7.79
CA THR A 69 12.69 1.61 8.43
C THR A 69 13.79 1.30 7.40
N GLU A 70 15.04 1.17 7.85
CA GLU A 70 16.19 0.95 6.96
C GLU A 70 16.06 -0.35 6.13
N GLU A 71 15.33 -1.35 6.64
CA GLU A 71 15.03 -2.61 5.96
C GLU A 71 14.08 -2.45 4.75
N ASP A 72 13.20 -1.45 4.78
CA ASP A 72 12.27 -1.15 3.69
C ASP A 72 12.97 -0.50 2.49
N GLN A 73 14.11 0.17 2.71
CA GLN A 73 14.89 0.82 1.66
C GLN A 73 15.75 -0.19 0.89
N HIS A 74 16.17 -1.29 1.52
CA HIS A 74 17.06 -2.29 0.90
C HIS A 74 16.32 -3.31 0.02
N ASN A 75 15.01 -3.44 0.17
CA ASN A 75 14.20 -4.48 -0.49
C ASN A 75 13.65 -4.10 -1.88
N TRP A 76 14.23 -3.08 -2.53
CA TRP A 76 13.90 -2.67 -3.91
C TRP A 76 14.92 -3.16 -4.96
N GLY A 77 15.85 -4.02 -4.54
CA GLY A 77 16.87 -4.67 -5.39
C GLY A 77 16.31 -5.77 -6.29
#